data_AF-A0A9X0WED9-F1
#
_entry.id   AF-A0A9X0WED9-F1
#
_cell.length_a   1.000
_cell.length_b   1.000
_cell.length_c   1.000
_cell.angle_alpha   90.00
_cell.angle_beta   90.00
_cell.angle_gamma   90.00
#
_symmetry.space_group_name_H-M   'P 1'
#
loop_
_entity.id
_entity.type
_entity.pdbx_description
1 polymer ?
#
loop_
_entity_poly.entity_id
_entity_poly.type
_entity_poly.pdbx_seq_one_letter_code
_entity_poly.pdbx_strand_id
1 'polypeptide(L)'
;MIFSEAEAGPALADPNGDLLDGVPVVSPLAWNLSYRFPVHHISADFQPHAPDPEPTHLVVYRTRQERIAFLKINAVTQRLLVLLREQSHRSGRDLLNSIALELQHPRPAQLIEAGRSLLDDLRERQILLGTRRQ
;
A
#
# COMPACT_ATOMS: atom_id res chain seq x y z
N MET A 1 18.80 -13.13 -2.32
CA MET A 1 17.34 -13.19 -2.11
C MET A 1 16.74 -13.50 -3.48
N ILE A 2 16.43 -14.78 -3.73
CA ILE A 2 15.95 -15.27 -5.03
C ILE A 2 14.50 -14.81 -5.19
N PHE A 3 14.21 -14.08 -6.26
CA PHE A 3 12.86 -13.62 -6.59
C PHE A 3 12.09 -14.79 -7.20
N SER A 4 11.17 -15.39 -6.44
CA SER A 4 10.18 -16.30 -7.02
C SER A 4 9.13 -15.49 -7.76
N GLU A 5 9.17 -15.55 -9.09
CA GLU A 5 8.33 -14.83 -10.06
C GLU A 5 6.86 -15.28 -10.09
N ALA A 6 6.40 -16.06 -9.10
CA ALA A 6 5.14 -16.79 -9.14
C ALA A 6 3.93 -16.10 -8.46
N GLU A 7 4.11 -14.94 -7.83
CA GLU A 7 3.02 -14.30 -7.06
C GLU A 7 2.59 -12.98 -7.72
N ALA A 8 1.48 -13.05 -8.48
CA ALA A 8 0.71 -11.92 -9.05
C ALA A 8 1.50 -10.92 -9.93
N GLY A 9 1.82 -11.33 -11.17
CA GLY A 9 2.27 -10.42 -12.22
C GLY A 9 1.11 -9.64 -12.88
N PRO A 10 1.41 -8.60 -13.69
CA PRO A 10 0.42 -7.79 -14.40
C PRO A 10 -0.53 -8.60 -15.30
N ALA A 11 -0.14 -9.82 -15.71
CA ALA A 11 -0.97 -10.72 -16.48
C ALA A 11 -2.22 -11.23 -15.73
N LEU A 12 -2.18 -11.27 -14.39
CA LEU A 12 -3.25 -11.81 -13.55
C LEU A 12 -4.18 -10.72 -12.98
N ALA A 13 -3.86 -9.44 -13.21
CA ALA A 13 -4.64 -8.30 -12.78
C ALA A 13 -5.46 -7.70 -13.94
N ASP A 14 -6.72 -7.39 -13.69
CA ASP A 14 -7.54 -6.51 -14.51
C ASP A 14 -7.29 -5.05 -14.09
N PRO A 15 -6.58 -4.25 -14.90
CA PRO A 15 -6.26 -2.87 -14.57
C PRO A 15 -7.50 -1.98 -14.42
N ASN A 16 -8.62 -2.36 -15.05
CA ASN A 16 -9.86 -1.58 -15.06
C ASN A 16 -10.89 -2.09 -14.04
N GLY A 17 -10.57 -3.16 -13.30
CA GLY A 17 -11.48 -3.69 -12.30
C GLY A 17 -11.76 -2.70 -11.16
N ASP A 18 -12.91 -2.88 -10.52
CA ASP A 18 -13.33 -2.05 -9.38
C ASP A 18 -12.50 -2.40 -8.14
N LEU A 19 -11.59 -1.51 -7.72
CA LEU A 19 -10.72 -1.75 -6.57
C LEU A 19 -11.46 -1.81 -5.24
N LEU A 20 -12.69 -1.31 -5.17
CA LEU A 20 -13.49 -1.35 -3.96
C LEU A 20 -14.21 -2.70 -3.84
N ASP A 21 -14.87 -3.14 -4.92
CA ASP A 21 -15.71 -4.34 -4.90
C ASP A 21 -15.00 -5.61 -5.41
N GLY A 22 -13.89 -5.45 -6.13
CA GLY A 22 -12.99 -6.53 -6.52
C GLY A 22 -11.84 -6.72 -5.52
N VAL A 23 -10.99 -7.71 -5.82
CA VAL A 23 -9.82 -8.07 -4.99
C VAL A 23 -8.59 -7.34 -5.51
N PRO A 24 -8.09 -6.28 -4.85
CA PRO A 24 -7.00 -5.47 -5.40
C PRO A 24 -5.67 -6.22 -5.35
N VAL A 25 -4.88 -6.09 -6.41
CA VAL A 25 -3.57 -6.74 -6.55
C VAL A 25 -2.47 -5.72 -6.35
N VAL A 26 -1.65 -5.93 -5.31
CA VAL A 26 -0.46 -5.11 -5.05
C VAL A 26 0.63 -5.49 -6.04
N SER A 27 1.29 -4.48 -6.61
CA SER A 27 2.42 -4.70 -7.49
C SER A 27 3.55 -5.42 -6.75
N PRO A 28 4.15 -6.49 -7.32
CA PRO A 28 5.32 -7.14 -6.71
C PRO A 28 6.54 -6.20 -6.66
N LEU A 29 6.50 -5.10 -7.41
CA LEU A 29 7.51 -4.04 -7.42
C LEU A 29 7.21 -2.90 -6.44
N ALA A 30 6.15 -3.01 -5.63
CA ALA A 30 5.83 -2.07 -4.56
C ALA A 30 6.25 -2.64 -3.19
N TRP A 31 7.26 -2.02 -2.59
CA TRP A 31 7.78 -2.38 -1.28
C TRP A 31 7.25 -1.41 -0.22
N ASN A 32 6.46 -1.94 0.71
CA ASN A 32 6.01 -1.23 1.90
C ASN A 32 7.11 -1.27 2.97
N LEU A 33 7.67 -0.11 3.29
CA LEU A 33 8.74 0.07 4.26
C LEU A 33 8.22 0.89 5.43
N SER A 34 8.43 0.40 6.64
CA SER A 34 8.07 1.12 7.87
C SER A 34 9.31 1.29 8.72
N TYR A 35 9.75 2.52 8.89
CA TYR A 35 10.94 2.87 9.65
C TYR A 35 10.53 3.60 10.93
N ARG A 36 11.03 3.12 12.08
CA ARG A 36 10.94 3.84 13.37
C ARG A 36 12.13 4.77 13.62
N PHE A 37 13.10 4.77 12.71
CA PHE A 37 14.23 5.68 12.71
C PHE A 37 14.10 6.63 11.53
N PRO A 38 14.43 7.93 11.67
CA PRO A 38 14.37 8.89 10.58
C PRO A 38 15.50 8.63 9.56
N VAL A 39 15.43 7.51 8.85
CA VAL A 39 16.42 7.09 7.86
C VAL A 39 16.53 8.07 6.68
N HIS A 40 15.51 8.90 6.49
CA HIS A 40 15.48 10.01 5.53
C HIS A 40 16.36 11.21 5.94
N HIS A 41 16.92 11.20 7.15
CA HIS A 41 17.91 12.16 7.65
C HIS A 41 19.32 11.57 7.75
N ILE A 42 19.55 10.30 7.41
CA ILE A 42 20.89 9.70 7.52
C ILE A 42 21.79 10.28 6.42
N SER A 43 22.71 11.13 6.86
CA SER A 43 23.87 11.61 6.09
C SER A 43 25.14 11.27 6.87
N ALA A 44 26.32 11.44 6.26
CA ALA A 44 27.59 11.22 6.98
C ALA A 44 27.68 12.05 8.28
N ASP A 45 26.97 13.18 8.34
CA ASP A 45 26.95 14.11 9.47
C ASP A 45 25.75 13.92 10.43
N PHE A 46 24.82 13.00 10.16
CA PHE A 46 23.63 12.81 11.01
C PHE A 46 23.23 11.35 11.18
N GLN A 47 23.57 10.80 12.35
CA GLN A 47 23.12 9.48 12.80
C GLN A 47 22.10 9.68 13.94
N PRO A 48 20.82 9.34 13.72
CA PRO A 48 19.81 9.47 14.76
C PRO A 48 20.07 8.44 15.88
N HIS A 49 20.22 8.92 17.11
CA HIS A 49 20.51 8.10 18.30
C HIS A 49 19.25 7.64 19.05
N ALA A 50 18.05 8.06 18.62
CA ALA A 50 16.77 7.67 19.23
C ALA A 50 15.70 7.45 18.14
N PRO A 51 14.77 6.49 18.34
CA PRO A 51 13.63 6.30 17.45
C PRO A 51 12.64 7.46 17.58
N ASP A 52 12.01 7.86 16.48
CA ASP A 52 10.91 8.83 16.52
C ASP A 52 9.67 8.20 17.19
N PRO A 53 8.86 8.98 17.91
CA PRO A 53 7.65 8.48 18.54
C PRO A 53 6.61 7.96 17.53
N GLU A 54 6.61 8.49 16.30
CA GLU A 54 5.74 8.03 15.22
C GLU A 54 6.56 7.40 14.07
N PRO A 55 6.23 6.17 13.63
CA PRO A 55 6.92 5.54 12.52
C PRO A 55 6.69 6.30 11.20
N THR A 56 7.77 6.47 10.43
CA THR A 56 7.66 6.93 9.03
C THR A 56 7.35 5.74 8.13
N HIS A 57 6.22 5.83 7.41
CA HIS A 57 5.81 4.83 6.44
C HIS A 57 6.08 5.32 5.02
N LEU A 58 6.77 4.49 4.24
CA LEU A 58 7.17 4.76 2.87
C LEU A 58 6.79 3.58 1.97
N VAL A 59 6.30 3.87 0.78
CA VAL A 59 6.18 2.90 -0.30
C VAL A 59 7.25 3.21 -1.34
N VAL A 60 8.14 2.25 -1.58
CA VAL A 60 9.07 2.30 -2.71
C VAL A 60 8.43 1.55 -3.85
N TYR A 61 8.28 2.19 -5.00
CA TYR A 61 7.60 1.58 -6.13
C TYR A 61 8.29 1.95 -7.43
N ARG A 62 8.11 1.10 -8.44
CA ARG A 62 8.58 1.37 -9.80
C ARG A 62 7.47 2.06 -10.60
N THR A 63 7.79 3.22 -11.14
CA THR A 63 6.89 3.98 -12.03
C THR A 63 6.78 3.31 -13.40
N ARG A 64 5.81 3.74 -14.22
CA ARG A 64 5.67 3.27 -15.62
C ARG A 64 6.91 3.55 -16.48
N GLN A 65 7.68 4.59 -16.16
CA GLN A 65 8.93 4.94 -16.82
C GLN A 65 10.14 4.20 -16.24
N GLU A 66 9.91 3.09 -15.55
CA GLU A 66 10.94 2.25 -14.95
C GLU A 66 11.79 2.89 -13.85
N ARG A 67 11.42 4.09 -13.38
CA ARG A 67 12.13 4.82 -12.32
C ARG A 67 11.64 4.40 -10.94
N ILE A 68 12.54 4.32 -9.98
CA ILE A 68 12.22 4.12 -8.57
C ILE A 68 11.68 5.44 -7.98
N ALA A 69 10.54 5.38 -7.31
CA ALA A 69 9.91 6.50 -6.62
C ALA A 69 9.54 6.13 -5.19
N PHE A 70 9.40 7.15 -4.35
CA PHE A 70 9.09 7.02 -2.93
C PHE A 70 7.79 7.78 -2.64
N LEU A 71 6.85 7.13 -1.96
CA LEU A 71 5.61 7.75 -1.49
C LEU A 71 5.55 7.66 0.03
N LYS A 72 5.54 8.81 0.72
CA LYS A 72 5.23 8.85 2.15
C LYS A 72 3.73 8.63 2.34
N ILE A 73 3.39 7.69 3.21
CA ILE A 73 2.01 7.29 3.50
C ILE A 73 1.72 7.41 4.99
N ASN A 74 0.43 7.49 5.35
CA ASN A 74 0.01 7.47 6.75
C ASN A 74 -0.15 6.02 7.26
N ALA A 75 -0.44 5.87 8.56
CA ALA A 75 -0.63 4.57 9.19
C ALA A 75 -1.82 3.77 8.61
N VAL A 76 -2.89 4.45 8.19
CA VAL A 76 -4.09 3.83 7.60
C VAL A 76 -3.77 3.21 6.24
N THR A 77 -3.12 3.97 5.34
CA THR A 77 -2.65 3.48 4.04
C THR A 77 -1.65 2.34 4.22
N GLN A 78 -0.76 2.44 5.24
CA GLN A 78 0.18 1.37 5.52
C GLN A 78 -0.53 0.09 5.92
N ARG A 79 -1.51 0.18 6.82
CA ARG A 79 -2.32 -0.96 7.26
C ARG A 79 -3.08 -1.58 6.11
N LEU A 80 -3.67 -0.76 5.23
CA LEU A 80 -4.35 -1.22 4.02
C LEU A 80 -3.41 -2.04 3.11
N LEU A 81 -2.20 -1.54 2.85
CA LEU A 81 -1.23 -2.24 2.01
C LEU A 81 -0.75 -3.56 2.63
N VAL A 82 -0.65 -3.64 3.97
CA VAL A 82 -0.37 -4.90 4.68
C VAL A 82 -1.52 -5.88 4.47
N LEU A 83 -2.76 -5.45 4.74
CA LEU A 83 -3.95 -6.30 4.61
C LEU A 83 -4.16 -6.79 3.18
N LEU A 84 -3.90 -5.95 2.16
CA LEU A 84 -3.99 -6.34 0.75
C LEU A 84 -3.02 -7.48 0.39
N ARG A 85 -1.85 -7.54 1.03
CA ARG A 85 -0.88 -8.61 0.82
C ARG A 85 -1.21 -9.88 1.61
N GLU A 86 -1.65 -9.72 2.86
CA GLU A 86 -1.98 -10.85 3.74
C GLU A 86 -3.30 -11.52 3.38
N GLN A 87 -4.28 -10.74 2.90
CA GLN A 87 -5.65 -11.15 2.63
C GLN A 87 -5.99 -10.94 1.14
N SER A 88 -5.14 -11.50 0.27
CA SER A 88 -5.19 -11.39 -1.21
C SER A 88 -6.42 -12.00 -1.89
N HIS A 89 -7.45 -12.33 -1.13
CA HIS A 89 -8.73 -12.88 -1.57
C HIS A 89 -9.93 -11.98 -1.20
N ARG A 90 -9.71 -10.93 -0.40
CA ARG A 90 -10.78 -10.03 0.07
C ARG A 90 -10.91 -8.79 -0.80
N SER A 91 -12.11 -8.22 -0.83
CA SER A 91 -12.36 -6.98 -1.56
C SER A 91 -11.73 -5.77 -0.87
N GLY A 92 -11.47 -4.69 -1.62
CA GLY A 92 -10.98 -3.43 -1.03
C GLY A 92 -11.93 -2.90 0.06
N ARG A 93 -13.24 -3.02 -0.17
CA ARG A 93 -14.30 -2.65 0.78
C ARG A 93 -14.20 -3.44 2.09
N ASP A 94 -14.02 -4.75 1.99
CA ASP A 94 -13.90 -5.63 3.15
C ASP A 94 -12.70 -5.26 4.03
N LEU A 95 -11.59 -4.90 3.41
CA LEU A 95 -10.38 -4.48 4.11
C LEU A 95 -10.54 -3.10 4.75
N LEU A 96 -11.14 -2.14 4.05
CA LEU A 96 -11.44 -0.81 4.59
C LEU A 96 -12.42 -0.88 5.76
N ASN A 97 -13.42 -1.75 5.68
CA ASN A 97 -14.33 -2.04 6.80
C ASN A 97 -13.58 -2.64 8.00
N SER A 98 -12.67 -3.59 7.76
CA SER A 98 -11.82 -4.16 8.81
C SER A 98 -11.01 -3.07 9.53
N ILE A 99 -10.40 -2.16 8.77
CA ILE A 99 -9.64 -1.04 9.32
C ILE A 99 -10.54 -0.07 10.09
N ALA A 100 -11.73 0.23 9.59
CA ALA A 100 -12.69 1.10 10.28
C ALA A 100 -13.06 0.54 11.65
N LEU A 101 -13.26 -0.78 11.74
CA LEU A 101 -13.55 -1.50 12.98
C LEU A 101 -12.34 -1.51 13.93
N GLU A 102 -11.14 -1.81 13.42
CA GLU A 102 -9.88 -1.78 14.18
C GLU A 102 -9.62 -0.40 14.82
N LEU A 103 -9.88 0.68 14.07
CA LEU A 103 -9.67 2.05 14.53
C LEU A 103 -10.84 2.65 15.32
N GLN A 104 -11.94 1.91 15.48
CA GLN A 104 -13.20 2.41 16.05
C GLN A 104 -13.62 3.74 15.41
N HIS A 105 -13.46 3.86 14.10
CA HIS A 105 -13.61 5.13 13.39
C HIS A 105 -15.04 5.65 13.53
N PRO A 106 -15.26 6.91 13.97
CA PRO A 106 -16.60 7.42 14.28
C PRO A 106 -17.51 7.53 13.05
N ARG A 107 -16.92 7.50 11.85
CA ARG A 107 -17.62 7.60 10.56
C ARG A 107 -17.03 6.59 9.56
N PRO A 108 -17.40 5.30 9.62
CA PRO A 108 -16.84 4.27 8.74
C PRO A 108 -17.10 4.54 7.25
N ALA A 109 -18.28 5.08 6.92
CA ALA A 109 -18.61 5.44 5.54
C ALA A 109 -17.64 6.46 4.91
N GLN A 110 -17.15 7.42 5.69
CA GLN A 110 -16.16 8.39 5.20
C GLN A 110 -14.79 7.76 4.97
N LEU A 111 -14.41 6.76 5.78
CA LEU A 111 -13.16 6.02 5.57
C LEU A 111 -13.22 5.20 4.29
N ILE A 112 -14.38 4.60 3.97
CA ILE A 112 -14.57 3.84 2.74
C ILE A 112 -14.46 4.75 1.51
N GLU A 113 -15.11 5.91 1.53
CA GLU A 113 -15.03 6.88 0.43
C GLU A 113 -13.60 7.41 0.23
N ALA A 114 -12.94 7.82 1.32
CA ALA A 114 -11.54 8.23 1.27
C ALA A 114 -10.62 7.07 0.81
N GLY A 115 -10.93 5.85 1.22
CA GLY A 115 -10.25 4.64 0.81
C GLY A 115 -10.40 4.36 -0.69
N ARG A 116 -11.56 4.65 -1.29
CA ARG A 116 -11.79 4.52 -2.73
C ARG A 116 -10.84 5.43 -3.52
N SER A 117 -10.82 6.71 -3.19
CA SER A 117 -9.90 7.67 -3.84
C SER A 117 -8.44 7.28 -3.65
N LEU A 118 -8.07 6.80 -2.46
CA LEU A 118 -6.72 6.31 -2.18
C LEU A 118 -6.35 5.10 -3.06
N LEU A 119 -7.25 4.12 -3.21
CA LEU A 119 -7.00 2.95 -4.06
C LEU A 119 -6.76 3.36 -5.52
N ASP A 120 -7.54 4.32 -6.03
CA ASP A 120 -7.35 4.88 -7.37
C ASP A 120 -5.99 5.58 -7.51
N ASP A 121 -5.60 6.41 -6.54
CA ASP A 121 -4.30 7.08 -6.51
C ASP A 121 -3.12 6.07 -6.49
N LEU A 122 -3.27 4.97 -5.74
CA LEU A 122 -2.26 3.91 -5.69
C LEU A 122 -2.17 3.14 -7.02
N ARG A 123 -3.29 2.99 -7.75
CA ARG A 123 -3.31 2.38 -9.10
C ARG A 123 -2.61 3.26 -10.12
N GLU A 124 -2.89 4.56 -10.13
CA GLU A 124 -2.22 5.52 -11.03
C GLU A 124 -0.70 5.51 -10.82
N ARG A 125 -0.26 5.32 -9.58
CA ARG A 125 1.16 5.20 -9.22
C ARG A 125 1.78 3.82 -9.50
N GLN A 126 1.02 2.85 -10.02
CA GLN A 126 1.46 1.47 -10.24
C GLN A 126 1.82 0.71 -8.94
N ILE A 127 1.33 1.19 -7.81
CA ILE A 127 1.42 0.47 -6.53
C ILE A 127 0.37 -0.65 -6.50
N LEU A 128 -0.82 -0.38 -7.04
CA LEU A 128 -1.84 -1.37 -7.35
C LEU A 128 -1.89 -1.62 -8.87
N LEU A 129 -2.02 -2.88 -9.27
CA LEU A 129 -2.09 -3.28 -10.67
C LEU A 129 -3.52 -3.33 -11.22
N GLY A 130 -4.53 -3.31 -10.34
CA GLY A 130 -5.92 -3.57 -10.68
C GLY A 130 -6.55 -4.57 -9.72
N THR A 131 -7.57 -5.30 -10.17
CA THR A 131 -8.19 -6.39 -9.40
C THR A 131 -7.78 -7.75 -9.94
N ARG A 132 -7.82 -8.80 -9.13
CA ARG A 132 -7.56 -10.16 -9.60
C ARG A 132 -8.60 -10.56 -10.66
N ARG A 133 -8.15 -11.04 -11.83
CA ARG A 133 -9.04 -11.63 -12.83
C ARG A 133 -9.65 -12.93 -12.28
N GLN A 134 -10.95 -13.10 -12.48
CA GLN A 134 -11.67 -14.34 -12.17
C GLN A 134 -11.45 -15.38 -13.26
#